data_AF-A0A959V0X2-F1
#
_entry.id   AF-A0A959V0X2-F1
#
_cell.length_a   1.000
_cell.length_b   1.000
_cell.length_c   1.000
_cell.angle_alpha   90.00
_cell.angle_beta   90.00
_cell.angle_gamma   90.00
#
_symmetry.space_group_name_H-M   'P 1'
#
loop_
_entity.id
_entity.type
_entity.pdbx_description
1 polymer ?
#
loop_
_entity_poly.entity_id
_entity_poly.type
_entity_poly.pdbx_seq_one_letter_code
_entity_poly.pdbx_strand_id
1 'polypeptide(L)'
;MLPFFLAARSASNRGKDVLGEALSSSYQAFRNTRKNNRADKDDQESEPEELTKDGRTQWYLSRFDGALKKLSGSVHPKVNATVRRVVDLWEEGEKVIVFAFYRETCRALQLHISEELERRLKKTAKRHYRTERRMPTDEEVEAAITRVQEYYFDKGDSPGRQVLDGQLEQVIASRRSALAKLSDDQRSELKDVFRRFLRARTTLARSFPLALHGKLAPEEVVKSFIEHTDRSGDSWRQKFDRFIDILERSTQKELEAFLSAAKRLTTGDIYIRDEEGGRGRSLANVQVATGSTTREARSRLMLAFNTPFFPDILVCSEVMSEGVDLHRFCRHVIHHDLAWNPSAIEQRTGRIDRIGCKAENKHSIEVMLPYIAGAADERQFKVMSDREKWFKVVMGQEKVAELISEETEHLVPLPEAVADELGFDLTP
;
A
#
# COMPACT_ATOMS: atom_id res chain seq x y z
N MET A 1 24.22 -15.39 11.61
CA MET A 1 23.05 -14.71 12.24
C MET A 1 22.10 -15.75 12.83
N LEU A 2 22.65 -16.70 13.60
CA LEU A 2 21.90 -17.77 14.25
C LEU A 2 21.33 -17.42 15.65
N PRO A 3 21.73 -16.34 16.37
CA PRO A 3 21.10 -15.99 17.63
C PRO A 3 19.95 -14.98 17.51
N PHE A 4 19.39 -14.77 16.31
CA PHE A 4 18.07 -14.11 16.18
C PHE A 4 16.93 -15.00 16.70
N PHE A 5 17.24 -16.28 16.98
CA PHE A 5 16.35 -17.36 17.37
C PHE A 5 16.60 -17.90 18.79
N LEU A 6 17.24 -17.13 19.68
CA LEU A 6 16.86 -17.24 21.09
C LEU A 6 15.49 -16.57 21.27
N ALA A 7 14.53 -17.11 20.53
CA ALA A 7 13.13 -16.99 20.79
C ALA A 7 12.91 -17.29 22.26
N ALA A 8 12.29 -16.33 22.93
CA ALA A 8 11.38 -16.59 24.04
C ALA A 8 12.01 -17.24 25.28
N ARG A 9 12.77 -16.47 26.09
CA ARG A 9 12.71 -16.64 27.56
C ARG A 9 13.28 -15.50 28.42
N SER A 10 13.50 -14.28 27.92
CA SER A 10 13.66 -13.11 28.83
C SER A 10 12.30 -12.57 29.32
N ALA A 11 11.32 -13.47 29.45
CA ALA A 11 10.08 -13.19 30.12
C ALA A 11 10.39 -12.99 31.61
N SER A 12 10.60 -11.74 32.03
CA SER A 12 10.48 -11.37 33.45
C SER A 12 9.09 -11.74 34.00
N ASN A 13 8.09 -11.93 33.11
CA ASN A 13 6.77 -12.49 33.39
C ASN A 13 6.36 -13.52 32.33
N ARG A 14 5.90 -14.71 32.76
CA ARG A 14 5.32 -15.73 31.85
C ARG A 14 4.23 -15.09 30.97
N GLY A 15 4.46 -15.02 29.67
CA GLY A 15 3.53 -14.45 28.69
C GLY A 15 3.96 -13.13 28.03
N LYS A 16 5.03 -12.45 28.50
CA LYS A 16 5.50 -11.18 27.91
C LYS A 16 6.71 -11.40 26.99
N ASP A 17 6.54 -11.15 25.69
CA ASP A 17 7.62 -11.15 24.72
C ASP A 17 8.31 -9.77 24.67
N VAL A 18 9.56 -9.72 25.12
CA VAL A 18 10.34 -8.47 25.20
C VAL A 18 10.92 -8.07 23.84
N LEU A 19 11.07 -9.01 22.90
CA LEU A 19 11.80 -8.75 21.66
C LEU A 19 10.99 -9.06 20.40
N GLY A 20 9.90 -9.82 20.48
CA GLY A 20 9.24 -10.41 19.31
C GLY A 20 8.44 -9.44 18.45
N GLU A 21 7.27 -9.00 18.93
CA GLU A 21 6.24 -8.42 18.03
C GLU A 21 6.67 -7.09 17.37
N ALA A 22 7.12 -6.12 18.17
CA ALA A 22 7.49 -4.80 17.64
C ALA A 22 8.70 -4.87 16.71
N LEU A 23 9.66 -5.75 17.01
CA LEU A 23 10.83 -5.97 16.17
C LEU A 23 10.46 -6.66 14.86
N SER A 24 9.57 -7.66 14.91
CA SER A 24 9.09 -8.31 13.70
C SER A 24 8.30 -7.37 12.79
N SER A 25 7.71 -6.31 13.34
CA SER A 25 7.07 -5.25 12.57
C SER A 25 8.11 -4.35 11.89
N SER A 26 8.83 -3.54 12.67
CA SER A 26 9.88 -2.65 12.15
C SER A 26 10.90 -2.23 13.21
N TYR A 27 12.09 -1.84 12.77
CA TYR A 27 13.10 -1.28 13.67
C TYR A 27 12.61 0.01 14.37
N GLN A 28 11.80 0.82 13.69
CA GLN A 28 11.21 2.04 14.22
C GLN A 28 10.18 1.74 15.32
N ALA A 29 9.26 0.80 15.09
CA ALA A 29 8.31 0.37 16.10
C ALA A 29 9.01 -0.20 17.34
N PHE A 30 10.05 -1.01 17.15
CA PHE A 30 10.87 -1.51 18.25
C PHE A 30 11.52 -0.38 19.05
N ARG A 31 12.18 0.58 18.39
CA ARG A 31 12.83 1.72 19.06
C ARG A 31 11.83 2.62 19.79
N ASN A 32 10.70 2.94 19.17
CA ASN A 32 9.70 3.84 19.75
C ASN A 32 9.05 3.25 21.01
N THR A 33 8.63 1.98 20.93
CA THR A 33 8.03 1.26 22.07
C THR A 33 8.95 1.29 23.30
N ARG A 34 10.27 1.23 23.08
CA ARG A 34 11.28 1.21 24.15
C ARG A 34 11.65 2.59 24.67
N LYS A 35 11.72 3.62 23.83
CA LYS A 35 11.97 5.01 24.25
C LYS A 35 10.81 5.56 25.08
N ASN A 36 9.58 5.32 24.61
CA ASN A 36 8.38 5.92 25.20
C ASN A 36 7.68 5.02 26.23
N ASN A 37 8.16 3.78 26.42
CA ASN A 37 7.55 2.77 27.29
C ASN A 37 6.06 2.57 27.00
N ARG A 38 5.68 2.72 25.72
CA ARG A 38 4.32 2.59 25.22
C ARG A 38 4.39 2.06 23.80
N ALA A 39 3.75 0.92 23.56
CA ALA A 39 3.52 0.45 22.21
C ALA A 39 2.40 1.34 21.63
N ASP A 40 2.74 2.37 20.85
CA ASP A 40 1.76 3.23 20.14
C ASP A 40 1.06 2.43 19.01
N LYS A 41 0.41 1.32 19.39
CA LYS A 41 -0.50 0.51 18.57
C LYS A 41 -1.86 1.19 18.57
N ASP A 42 -2.53 1.20 17.42
CA ASP A 42 -3.93 1.66 17.31
C ASP A 42 -4.94 0.50 17.49
N ASP A 43 -4.52 -0.63 18.05
CA ASP A 43 -5.36 -1.82 18.34
C ASP A 43 -6.29 -1.55 19.54
N GLN A 44 -7.51 -2.10 19.48
CA GLN A 44 -8.55 -1.95 20.50
C GLN A 44 -8.28 -2.76 21.79
N GLU A 45 -7.31 -3.68 21.83
CA GLU A 45 -7.13 -4.59 22.98
C GLU A 45 -5.80 -4.45 23.76
N SER A 46 -4.85 -3.60 23.36
CA SER A 46 -3.58 -3.50 24.09
C SER A 46 -3.60 -2.47 25.21
N GLU A 47 -3.63 -2.94 26.47
CA GLU A 47 -3.26 -2.13 27.63
C GLU A 47 -1.84 -1.56 27.45
N PRO A 48 -1.54 -0.34 27.96
CA PRO A 48 -0.20 0.21 27.89
C PRO A 48 0.81 -0.76 28.50
N GLU A 49 1.73 -1.26 27.66
CA GLU A 49 2.77 -2.19 28.08
C GLU A 49 3.82 -1.46 28.94
N GLU A 50 3.65 -1.45 30.26
CA GLU A 50 4.76 -1.13 31.16
C GLU A 50 5.81 -2.25 31.10
N LEU A 51 6.95 -1.94 30.50
CA LEU A 51 8.08 -2.84 30.43
C LEU A 51 8.75 -2.90 31.79
N THR A 52 8.72 -4.07 32.43
CA THR A 52 9.45 -4.30 33.69
C THR A 52 10.96 -4.20 33.43
N LYS A 53 11.58 -3.21 34.06
CA LYS A 53 13.01 -2.91 33.94
C LYS A 53 13.84 -3.75 34.93
N ASP A 54 13.86 -5.06 34.76
CA ASP A 54 14.85 -5.90 35.45
C ASP A 54 16.25 -5.70 34.82
N GLY A 55 17.32 -5.86 35.62
CA GLY A 55 18.70 -5.66 35.20
C GLY A 55 19.14 -6.58 34.06
N ARG A 56 18.63 -7.82 34.01
CA ARG A 56 18.89 -8.75 32.90
C ARG A 56 18.23 -8.28 31.61
N THR A 57 17.00 -7.80 31.69
CA THR A 57 16.26 -7.26 30.54
C THR A 57 16.96 -6.04 29.94
N GLN A 58 17.45 -5.12 30.78
CA GLN A 58 18.22 -3.96 30.31
C GLN A 58 19.53 -4.36 29.61
N TRP A 59 20.22 -5.38 30.10
CA TRP A 59 21.43 -5.88 29.44
C TRP A 59 21.13 -6.39 28.01
N TYR A 60 20.10 -7.23 27.84
CA TYR A 60 19.70 -7.71 26.51
C TYR A 60 19.31 -6.58 25.56
N LEU A 61 18.52 -5.61 26.03
CA LEU A 61 18.13 -4.45 25.24
C LEU A 61 19.35 -3.63 24.81
N SER A 62 20.34 -3.43 25.69
CA SER A 62 21.57 -2.70 25.34
C SER A 62 22.41 -3.40 24.25
N ARG A 63 22.48 -4.74 24.29
CA ARG A 63 23.15 -5.53 23.25
C ARG A 63 22.42 -5.42 21.92
N PHE A 64 21.10 -5.43 21.97
CA PHE A 64 20.26 -5.30 20.80
C PHE A 64 20.34 -3.91 20.16
N ASP A 65 20.27 -2.85 20.96
CA ASP A 65 20.49 -1.47 20.49
C ASP A 65 21.88 -1.30 19.87
N GLY A 66 22.90 -1.94 20.46
CA GLY A 66 24.25 -2.00 19.89
C GLY A 66 24.29 -2.69 18.51
N ALA A 67 23.57 -3.78 18.33
CA ALA A 67 23.46 -4.47 17.05
C ALA A 67 22.65 -3.66 16.01
N LEU A 68 21.52 -3.08 16.42
CA LEU A 68 20.71 -2.20 15.58
C LEU A 68 21.45 -0.93 15.15
N LYS A 69 22.34 -0.40 16.00
CA LYS A 69 23.22 0.73 15.63
C LYS A 69 24.19 0.35 14.51
N LYS A 70 24.70 -0.89 14.49
CA LYS A 70 25.53 -1.39 13.38
C LYS A 70 24.73 -1.58 12.10
N LEU A 71 23.43 -1.81 12.22
CA LEU A 71 22.46 -1.91 11.12
C LEU A 71 21.82 -0.55 10.79
N SER A 72 22.30 0.55 11.36
CA SER A 72 21.76 1.89 11.11
C SER A 72 21.87 2.22 9.62
N GLY A 73 20.74 2.57 9.00
CA GLY A 73 20.63 2.80 7.55
C GLY A 73 20.20 1.58 6.73
N SER A 74 20.14 0.39 7.32
CA SER A 74 19.52 -0.77 6.68
C SER A 74 18.01 -0.79 6.92
N VAL A 75 17.25 -1.03 5.85
CA VAL A 75 15.79 -1.18 5.93
C VAL A 75 15.47 -2.52 6.58
N HIS A 76 14.49 -2.54 7.49
CA HIS A 76 14.00 -3.76 8.11
C HIS A 76 13.59 -4.79 7.04
N PRO A 77 14.02 -6.07 7.10
CA PRO A 77 13.81 -7.03 6.01
C PRO A 77 12.34 -7.23 5.64
N LYS A 78 11.44 -7.29 6.62
CA LYS A 78 9.98 -7.39 6.39
C LYS A 78 9.41 -6.13 5.75
N VAL A 79 9.87 -4.96 6.18
CA VAL A 79 9.49 -3.66 5.58
C VAL A 79 9.97 -3.62 4.13
N ASN A 80 11.22 -4.00 3.85
CA ASN A 80 11.76 -4.06 2.50
C ASN A 80 10.98 -5.03 1.59
N ALA A 81 10.62 -6.23 2.09
CA ALA A 81 9.79 -7.17 1.33
C ALA A 81 8.40 -6.59 1.01
N THR A 82 7.77 -5.96 1.99
CA THR A 82 6.47 -5.28 1.84
C THR A 82 6.56 -4.14 0.83
N VAL A 83 7.55 -3.26 0.97
CA VAL A 83 7.82 -2.13 0.07
C VAL A 83 7.99 -2.61 -1.37
N ARG A 84 8.79 -3.66 -1.60
CA ARG A 84 8.99 -4.22 -2.94
C ARG A 84 7.68 -4.69 -3.55
N ARG A 85 6.91 -5.51 -2.83
CA ARG A 85 5.63 -6.02 -3.35
C ARG A 85 4.64 -4.90 -3.65
N VAL A 86 4.51 -3.92 -2.76
CA VAL A 86 3.62 -2.77 -2.96
C VAL A 86 3.99 -2.02 -4.23
N VAL A 87 5.28 -1.75 -4.44
CA VAL A 87 5.74 -1.01 -5.62
C VAL A 87 5.65 -1.87 -6.88
N ASP A 88 5.87 -3.19 -6.81
CA ASP A 88 5.64 -4.11 -7.94
C ASP A 88 4.19 -4.02 -8.44
N LEU A 89 3.22 -4.14 -7.52
CA LEU A 89 1.79 -4.02 -7.81
C LEU A 89 1.43 -2.63 -8.35
N TRP A 90 2.01 -1.58 -7.78
CA TRP A 90 1.81 -0.22 -8.28
C TRP A 90 2.35 -0.04 -9.72
N GLU A 91 3.48 -0.65 -10.07
CA GLU A 91 4.00 -0.64 -11.45
C GLU A 91 3.08 -1.38 -12.43
N GLU A 92 2.31 -2.36 -11.95
CA GLU A 92 1.29 -3.06 -12.73
C GLU A 92 0.03 -2.21 -12.97
N GLY A 93 -0.16 -1.13 -12.20
CA GLY A 93 -1.36 -0.29 -12.27
C GLY A 93 -2.39 -0.60 -11.17
N GLU A 94 -2.00 -1.42 -10.19
CA GLU A 94 -2.86 -1.80 -9.07
C GLU A 94 -2.86 -0.79 -7.93
N LYS A 95 -3.98 -0.76 -7.22
CA LYS A 95 -4.06 -0.14 -5.90
C LYS A 95 -3.81 -1.18 -4.82
N VAL A 96 -3.15 -0.75 -3.76
CA VAL A 96 -2.74 -1.64 -2.66
C VAL A 96 -3.10 -1.01 -1.32
N ILE A 97 -3.70 -1.81 -0.45
CA ILE A 97 -3.84 -1.45 0.96
C ILE A 97 -2.84 -2.25 1.80
N VAL A 98 -2.23 -1.59 2.77
CA VAL A 98 -1.30 -2.20 3.71
C VAL A 98 -1.79 -1.95 5.13
N PHE A 99 -2.05 -3.01 5.90
CA PHE A 99 -2.41 -2.92 7.32
C PHE A 99 -1.19 -3.15 8.21
N ALA A 100 -0.94 -2.23 9.15
CA ALA A 100 0.13 -2.35 10.15
C ALA A 100 -0.35 -1.77 11.50
N PHE A 101 -0.02 -2.40 12.62
CA PHE A 101 -0.58 -2.05 13.94
C PHE A 101 0.10 -0.83 14.55
N TYR A 102 1.41 -0.72 14.33
CA TYR A 102 2.22 0.34 14.90
C TYR A 102 2.20 1.57 14.01
N ARG A 103 1.92 2.73 14.62
CA ARG A 103 1.96 4.03 13.92
C ARG A 103 3.34 4.30 13.31
N GLU A 104 4.40 3.91 13.99
CA GLU A 104 5.77 4.04 13.48
C GLU A 104 6.06 3.11 12.30
N THR A 105 5.51 1.89 12.31
CA THR A 105 5.61 1.01 11.14
C THR A 105 4.87 1.60 9.95
N CYS A 106 3.68 2.18 10.16
CA CYS A 106 2.94 2.87 9.10
C CYS A 106 3.76 4.02 8.48
N ARG A 107 4.40 4.84 9.31
CA ARG A 107 5.28 5.93 8.88
C ARG A 107 6.51 5.42 8.13
N ALA A 108 7.17 4.39 8.65
CA ALA A 108 8.33 3.77 8.01
C ALA A 108 7.97 3.18 6.63
N LEU A 109 6.83 2.50 6.53
CA LEU A 109 6.29 2.00 5.26
C LEU A 109 6.03 3.15 4.29
N GLN A 110 5.37 4.23 4.72
CA GLN A 110 5.09 5.39 3.86
C GLN A 110 6.36 5.99 3.26
N LEU A 111 7.39 6.20 4.09
CA LEU A 111 8.67 6.75 3.66
C LEU A 111 9.36 5.82 2.65
N HIS A 112 9.56 4.56 3.02
CA HIS A 112 10.29 3.61 2.17
C HIS A 112 9.55 3.26 0.88
N ILE A 113 8.22 3.18 0.92
CA ILE A 113 7.40 3.03 -0.29
C ILE A 113 7.58 4.25 -1.20
N SER A 114 7.54 5.47 -0.65
CA SER A 114 7.71 6.69 -1.44
C SER A 114 9.09 6.79 -2.09
N GLU A 115 10.16 6.47 -1.35
CA GLU A 115 11.53 6.44 -1.85
C GLU A 115 11.71 5.41 -2.98
N GLU A 116 11.23 4.19 -2.75
CA GLU A 116 11.32 3.10 -3.73
C GLU A 116 10.47 3.39 -4.98
N LEU A 117 9.27 3.95 -4.81
CA LEU A 117 8.40 4.36 -5.91
C LEU A 117 9.09 5.44 -6.76
N GLU A 118 9.64 6.50 -6.16
CA GLU A 118 10.38 7.54 -6.89
C GLU A 118 11.57 6.94 -7.66
N ARG A 119 12.32 6.03 -7.04
CA ARG A 119 13.45 5.34 -7.66
C ARG A 119 13.01 4.50 -8.88
N ARG A 120 11.88 3.79 -8.77
CA ARG A 120 11.35 2.97 -9.88
C ARG A 120 10.67 3.81 -10.95
N LEU A 121 9.99 4.89 -10.57
CA LEU A 121 9.38 5.86 -11.46
C LEU A 121 10.40 6.43 -12.43
N LYS A 122 11.56 6.87 -11.93
CA LYS A 122 12.67 7.35 -12.78
C LYS A 122 13.12 6.30 -13.79
N LYS A 123 13.28 5.04 -13.37
CA LYS A 123 13.67 3.93 -14.26
C LYS A 123 12.61 3.66 -15.34
N THR A 124 11.34 3.66 -14.95
CA THR A 124 10.21 3.44 -15.86
C THR A 124 10.08 4.60 -16.84
N ALA A 125 10.14 5.85 -16.38
CA ALA A 125 10.09 7.03 -17.24
C ALA A 125 11.21 7.04 -18.29
N LYS A 126 12.45 6.71 -17.90
CA LYS A 126 13.58 6.56 -18.84
C LYS A 126 13.32 5.51 -19.91
N ARG A 127 12.71 4.38 -19.54
CA ARG A 127 12.36 3.31 -20.48
C ARG A 127 11.26 3.78 -21.46
N HIS A 128 10.25 4.50 -20.98
CA HIS A 128 9.17 5.02 -21.82
C HIS A 128 9.60 6.17 -22.74
N TYR A 129 10.62 6.95 -22.33
CA TYR A 129 11.20 8.00 -23.17
C TYR A 129 12.21 7.48 -24.20
N ARG A 130 12.75 6.26 -24.03
CA ARG A 130 13.88 5.78 -24.84
C ARG A 130 13.53 5.71 -26.34
N THR A 131 14.01 6.68 -27.10
CA THR A 131 13.86 6.80 -28.55
C THR A 131 15.11 6.40 -29.33
N GLU A 132 16.27 6.34 -28.68
CA GLU A 132 17.59 6.10 -29.29
C GLU A 132 18.34 4.95 -28.59
N ARG A 133 19.53 4.58 -29.12
CA ARG A 133 20.40 3.55 -28.53
C ARG A 133 21.01 3.93 -27.17
N ARG A 134 20.90 5.19 -26.73
CA ARG A 134 21.40 5.68 -25.43
C ARG A 134 20.26 5.78 -24.40
N MET A 135 20.57 5.47 -23.15
CA MET A 135 19.66 5.75 -22.03
C MET A 135 19.62 7.26 -21.73
N PRO A 136 18.43 7.88 -21.64
CA PRO A 136 18.29 9.30 -21.33
C PRO A 136 18.71 9.60 -19.88
N THR A 137 19.15 10.83 -19.62
CA THR A 137 19.44 11.35 -18.27
C THR A 137 18.15 11.60 -17.49
N ASP A 138 18.24 11.75 -16.17
CA ASP A 138 17.07 12.14 -15.35
C ASP A 138 16.50 13.49 -15.85
N GLU A 139 17.37 14.47 -16.12
CA GLU A 139 16.98 15.81 -16.56
C GLU A 139 16.25 15.82 -17.92
N GLU A 140 16.70 15.00 -18.87
CA GLU A 140 16.06 14.87 -20.19
C GLU A 140 14.62 14.36 -20.07
N VAL A 141 14.42 13.37 -19.19
CA VAL A 141 13.09 12.77 -18.94
C VAL A 141 12.19 13.74 -18.19
N GLU A 142 12.68 14.40 -17.14
CA GLU A 142 11.89 15.41 -16.42
C GLU A 142 11.50 16.57 -17.33
N ALA A 143 12.41 17.06 -18.17
CA ALA A 143 12.09 18.08 -19.16
C ALA A 143 11.03 17.61 -20.16
N ALA A 144 11.06 16.33 -20.57
CA ALA A 144 10.04 15.76 -21.43
C ALA A 144 8.66 15.68 -20.74
N ILE A 145 8.61 15.27 -19.47
CA ILE A 145 7.38 15.26 -18.69
C ILE A 145 6.81 16.68 -18.57
N THR A 146 7.65 17.68 -18.27
CA THR A 146 7.22 19.09 -18.18
C THR A 146 6.66 19.58 -19.52
N ARG A 147 7.31 19.27 -20.65
CA ARG A 147 6.78 19.62 -21.98
C ARG A 147 5.41 19.00 -22.25
N VAL A 148 5.22 17.73 -21.87
CA VAL A 148 3.93 17.04 -21.99
C VAL A 148 2.88 17.68 -21.08
N GLN A 149 3.23 18.03 -19.83
CA GLN A 149 2.33 18.76 -18.92
C GLN A 149 1.90 20.09 -19.52
N GLU A 150 2.85 20.89 -20.01
CA GLU A 150 2.54 22.17 -20.64
C GLU A 150 1.65 22.02 -21.88
N TYR A 151 1.99 21.09 -22.76
CA TYR A 151 1.33 20.95 -24.07
C TYR A 151 -0.02 20.25 -24.00
N TYR A 152 -0.23 19.26 -23.12
CA TYR A 152 -1.52 18.54 -23.05
C TYR A 152 -2.40 18.98 -21.88
N PHE A 153 -1.86 19.65 -20.86
CA PHE A 153 -2.60 19.88 -19.61
C PHE A 153 -2.65 21.34 -19.14
N ASP A 154 -1.62 22.16 -19.37
CA ASP A 154 -1.56 23.51 -18.77
C ASP A 154 -1.94 24.63 -19.75
N LYS A 155 -1.47 24.59 -21.00
CA LYS A 155 -1.81 25.60 -22.02
C LYS A 155 -3.16 25.28 -22.65
N GLY A 156 -4.20 26.04 -22.30
CA GLY A 156 -5.60 25.80 -22.69
C GLY A 156 -5.86 25.82 -24.20
N ASP A 157 -5.08 26.60 -24.94
CA ASP A 157 -5.19 26.83 -26.37
C ASP A 157 -4.35 25.86 -27.22
N SER A 158 -3.55 25.00 -26.60
CA SER A 158 -2.73 24.06 -27.35
C SER A 158 -3.58 22.97 -28.04
N PRO A 159 -3.16 22.48 -29.22
CA PRO A 159 -3.88 21.38 -29.89
C PRO A 159 -3.96 20.13 -29.02
N GLY A 160 -2.87 19.79 -28.32
CA GLY A 160 -2.84 18.65 -27.39
C GLY A 160 -3.87 18.77 -26.28
N ARG A 161 -4.06 19.97 -25.72
CA ARG A 161 -5.04 20.20 -24.67
C ARG A 161 -6.47 20.10 -25.18
N GLN A 162 -6.76 20.67 -26.34
CA GLN A 162 -8.09 20.60 -26.96
C GLN A 162 -8.49 19.15 -27.27
N VAL A 163 -7.55 18.35 -27.79
CA VAL A 163 -7.75 16.93 -28.06
C VAL A 163 -7.98 16.13 -26.78
N LEU A 164 -7.19 16.38 -25.73
CA LEU A 164 -7.37 15.72 -24.43
C LEU A 164 -8.74 16.03 -23.84
N ASP A 165 -9.12 17.30 -23.79
CA ASP A 165 -10.41 17.72 -23.23
C ASP A 165 -11.57 17.16 -24.06
N GLY A 166 -11.44 17.13 -25.38
CA GLY A 166 -12.43 16.50 -26.27
C GLY A 166 -12.59 14.99 -26.01
N GLN A 167 -11.48 14.28 -25.80
CA GLN A 167 -11.52 12.85 -25.44
C GLN A 167 -12.15 12.63 -24.07
N LEU A 168 -11.78 13.42 -23.04
CA LEU A 168 -12.40 13.32 -21.71
C LEU A 168 -13.90 13.64 -21.76
N GLU A 169 -14.30 14.64 -22.57
CA GLU A 169 -15.71 14.95 -22.80
C GLU A 169 -16.45 13.77 -23.45
N GLN A 170 -15.83 13.07 -24.41
CA GLN A 170 -16.39 11.85 -24.99
C GLN A 170 -16.50 10.69 -23.98
N VAL A 171 -15.56 10.57 -23.03
CA VAL A 171 -15.66 9.61 -21.91
C VAL A 171 -16.90 9.91 -21.10
N ILE A 172 -17.01 11.14 -20.62
CA ILE A 172 -18.11 11.60 -19.79
C ILE A 172 -19.44 11.45 -20.54
N ALA A 173 -19.52 11.92 -21.79
CA ALA A 173 -20.71 11.89 -22.65
C ALA A 173 -21.21 10.49 -23.02
N SER A 174 -20.34 9.47 -23.00
CA SER A 174 -20.71 8.11 -23.40
C SER A 174 -21.71 7.42 -22.48
N ARG A 175 -21.91 7.94 -21.26
CA ARG A 175 -22.88 7.45 -20.26
C ARG A 175 -24.00 8.47 -20.03
N ARG A 176 -24.88 8.62 -21.03
CA ARG A 176 -25.96 9.63 -21.05
C ARG A 176 -26.89 9.59 -19.82
N SER A 177 -27.16 8.42 -19.26
CA SER A 177 -28.03 8.26 -18.07
C SER A 177 -27.35 8.73 -16.77
N ALA A 178 -26.07 8.42 -16.59
CA ALA A 178 -25.24 8.91 -15.48
C ALA A 178 -25.18 10.44 -15.45
N LEU A 179 -25.06 11.03 -16.64
CA LEU A 179 -24.93 12.46 -16.84
C LEU A 179 -26.19 13.28 -16.58
N ALA A 180 -27.38 12.67 -16.70
CA ALA A 180 -28.64 13.38 -16.47
C ALA A 180 -28.76 13.92 -15.03
N LYS A 181 -28.02 13.34 -14.08
CA LYS A 181 -27.96 13.79 -12.68
C LYS A 181 -26.95 14.92 -12.44
N LEU A 182 -25.97 15.10 -13.33
CA LEU A 182 -24.89 16.07 -13.14
C LEU A 182 -25.26 17.41 -13.77
N SER A 183 -25.14 18.49 -12.98
CA SER A 183 -25.17 19.85 -13.54
C SER A 183 -23.98 20.07 -14.47
N ASP A 184 -24.07 21.07 -15.36
CA ASP A 184 -22.98 21.42 -16.26
C ASP A 184 -21.70 21.78 -15.48
N ASP A 185 -21.85 22.43 -14.33
CA ASP A 185 -20.75 22.71 -13.40
C ASP A 185 -20.10 21.41 -12.90
N GLN A 186 -20.89 20.42 -12.44
CA GLN A 186 -20.37 19.15 -11.94
C GLN A 186 -19.66 18.34 -13.03
N ARG A 187 -20.12 18.41 -14.29
CA ARG A 187 -19.46 17.77 -15.43
C ARG A 187 -18.11 18.43 -15.72
N SER A 188 -18.07 19.76 -15.70
CA SER A 188 -16.84 20.52 -15.85
C SER A 188 -15.84 20.18 -14.73
N GLU A 189 -16.32 20.12 -13.48
CA GLU A 189 -15.51 19.72 -12.33
C GLU A 189 -14.97 18.29 -12.45
N LEU A 190 -15.78 17.34 -12.91
CA LEU A 190 -15.35 15.96 -13.11
C LEU A 190 -14.24 15.85 -14.18
N LYS A 191 -14.39 16.59 -15.29
CA LYS A 191 -13.38 16.68 -16.34
C LYS A 191 -12.07 17.27 -15.80
N ASP A 192 -12.15 18.34 -15.02
CA ASP A 192 -10.99 18.96 -14.38
C ASP A 192 -10.28 18.00 -13.41
N VAL A 193 -11.06 17.23 -12.65
CA VAL A 193 -10.54 16.17 -11.79
C VAL A 193 -9.79 15.12 -12.62
N PHE A 194 -10.39 14.56 -13.68
CA PHE A 194 -9.74 13.57 -14.55
C PHE A 194 -8.44 14.10 -15.12
N ARG A 195 -8.48 15.30 -15.70
CA ARG A 195 -7.32 15.98 -16.27
C ARG A 195 -6.20 16.16 -15.25
N ARG A 196 -6.51 16.62 -14.04
CA ARG A 196 -5.52 16.86 -12.99
C ARG A 196 -4.81 15.58 -12.54
N PHE A 197 -5.52 14.44 -12.50
CA PHE A 197 -4.92 13.16 -12.16
C PHE A 197 -4.10 12.54 -13.31
N LEU A 198 -4.54 12.73 -14.56
CA LEU A 198 -3.75 12.36 -15.72
C LEU A 198 -2.47 13.19 -15.86
N ARG A 199 -2.51 14.48 -15.48
CA ARG A 199 -1.36 15.40 -15.45
C ARG A 199 -0.27 14.98 -14.46
N ALA A 200 -0.62 14.22 -13.43
CA ALA A 200 0.31 13.92 -12.34
C ALA A 200 1.60 13.27 -12.86
N ARG A 201 2.75 13.69 -12.31
CA ARG A 201 4.07 13.20 -12.74
C ARG A 201 4.15 11.68 -12.69
N THR A 202 3.63 11.07 -11.62
CA THR A 202 3.58 9.62 -11.44
C THR A 202 2.76 8.92 -12.53
N THR A 203 1.61 9.49 -12.91
CA THR A 203 0.76 8.98 -14.00
C THR A 203 1.45 9.08 -15.36
N LEU A 204 2.01 10.25 -15.67
CA LEU A 204 2.66 10.49 -16.97
C LEU A 204 3.89 9.60 -17.15
N ALA A 205 4.76 9.53 -16.14
CA ALA A 205 5.94 8.68 -16.19
C ALA A 205 5.61 7.18 -16.31
N ARG A 206 4.48 6.72 -15.73
CA ARG A 206 4.05 5.32 -15.77
C ARG A 206 3.33 4.95 -17.07
N SER A 207 2.48 5.84 -17.59
CA SER A 207 1.49 5.47 -18.61
C SER A 207 1.49 6.35 -19.86
N PHE A 208 2.06 7.56 -19.84
CA PHE A 208 2.08 8.41 -21.03
C PHE A 208 3.17 7.93 -22.01
N PRO A 209 2.88 7.85 -23.32
CA PRO A 209 3.85 7.42 -24.32
C PRO A 209 4.84 8.55 -24.66
N LEU A 210 5.76 8.84 -23.73
CA LEU A 210 6.70 9.96 -23.81
C LEU A 210 7.52 9.98 -25.12
N ALA A 211 7.91 8.81 -25.63
CA ALA A 211 8.66 8.67 -26.89
C ALA A 211 7.89 9.07 -28.16
N LEU A 212 6.56 9.12 -28.12
CA LEU A 212 5.69 9.46 -29.26
C LEU A 212 5.34 10.95 -29.32
N HIS A 213 5.57 11.70 -28.23
CA HIS A 213 5.33 13.13 -28.20
C HIS A 213 6.20 13.85 -29.25
N GLY A 214 5.56 14.65 -30.12
CA GLY A 214 6.22 15.34 -31.23
C GLY A 214 6.49 14.47 -32.46
N LYS A 215 6.19 13.16 -32.43
CA LYS A 215 6.33 12.25 -33.57
C LYS A 215 5.00 11.86 -34.22
N LEU A 216 3.94 11.78 -33.42
CA LEU A 216 2.58 11.45 -33.86
C LEU A 216 1.65 12.65 -33.67
N ALA A 217 0.50 12.60 -34.34
CA ALA A 217 -0.55 13.58 -34.15
C ALA A 217 -1.07 13.54 -32.69
N PRO A 218 -1.45 14.68 -32.09
CA PRO A 218 -1.93 14.71 -30.71
C PRO A 218 -3.09 13.75 -30.43
N GLU A 219 -3.99 13.54 -31.40
CA GLU A 219 -5.12 12.61 -31.36
C GLU A 219 -4.67 11.17 -31.12
N GLU A 220 -3.65 10.71 -31.84
CA GLU A 220 -3.13 9.35 -31.73
C GLU A 220 -2.43 9.14 -30.38
N VAL A 221 -1.67 10.16 -29.92
CA VAL A 221 -0.98 10.11 -28.62
C VAL A 221 -1.99 10.05 -27.47
N VAL A 222 -3.01 10.92 -27.47
CA VAL A 222 -4.05 10.95 -26.43
C VAL A 222 -4.87 9.67 -26.45
N LYS A 223 -5.25 9.18 -27.63
CA LYS A 223 -5.97 7.92 -27.77
C LYS A 223 -5.16 6.77 -27.20
N SER A 224 -3.88 6.65 -27.58
CA SER A 224 -2.97 5.64 -27.02
C SER A 224 -2.84 5.79 -25.51
N PHE A 225 -2.80 6.99 -24.96
CA PHE A 225 -2.67 7.21 -23.52
C PHE A 225 -3.93 6.79 -22.73
N ILE A 226 -5.13 7.08 -23.26
CA ILE A 226 -6.40 6.79 -22.59
C ILE A 226 -6.83 5.33 -22.76
N GLU A 227 -6.58 4.74 -23.94
CA GLU A 227 -7.05 3.39 -24.29
C GLU A 227 -6.04 2.29 -23.96
N HIS A 228 -4.76 2.60 -23.73
CA HIS A 228 -3.76 1.58 -23.40
C HIS A 228 -4.09 0.88 -22.08
N THR A 229 -4.20 -0.44 -22.16
CA THR A 229 -4.41 -1.33 -21.02
C THR A 229 -3.09 -1.53 -20.28
N ASP A 230 -3.06 -1.20 -18.99
CA ASP A 230 -1.91 -1.50 -18.14
C ASP A 230 -1.89 -2.99 -17.72
N ARG A 231 -0.95 -3.39 -16.87
CA ARG A 231 -0.84 -4.80 -16.46
C ARG A 231 -1.92 -5.23 -15.47
N SER A 232 -2.70 -4.29 -14.92
CA SER A 232 -3.90 -4.60 -14.13
C SER A 232 -5.05 -5.13 -14.99
N GLY A 233 -4.96 -4.98 -16.31
CA GLY A 233 -6.01 -5.35 -17.25
C GLY A 233 -7.04 -4.24 -17.51
N ASP A 234 -6.83 -3.04 -16.94
CA ASP A 234 -7.71 -1.89 -17.13
C ASP A 234 -6.97 -0.73 -17.85
N SER A 235 -7.64 -0.06 -18.79
CA SER A 235 -7.19 1.22 -19.35
C SER A 235 -7.74 2.42 -18.55
N TRP A 236 -7.20 3.63 -18.78
CA TRP A 236 -7.76 4.85 -18.17
C TRP A 236 -9.22 5.07 -18.58
N ARG A 237 -9.58 4.77 -19.84
CA ARG A 237 -10.96 4.75 -20.32
C ARG A 237 -11.85 3.90 -19.42
N GLN A 238 -11.47 2.64 -19.21
CA GLN A 238 -12.24 1.69 -18.41
C GLN A 238 -12.31 2.09 -16.92
N LYS A 239 -11.23 2.67 -16.38
CA LYS A 239 -11.19 3.19 -15.00
C LYS A 239 -12.16 4.37 -14.83
N PHE A 240 -12.23 5.29 -15.79
CA PHE A 240 -13.17 6.40 -15.76
C PHE A 240 -14.61 5.95 -16.01
N ASP A 241 -14.85 5.04 -16.95
CA ASP A 241 -16.19 4.50 -17.20
C ASP A 241 -16.74 3.82 -15.94
N ARG A 242 -15.92 3.00 -15.25
CA ARG A 242 -16.30 2.38 -13.97
C ARG A 242 -16.62 3.42 -12.90
N PHE A 243 -15.85 4.51 -12.84
CA PHE A 243 -16.12 5.58 -11.89
C PHE A 243 -17.41 6.34 -12.21
N ILE A 244 -17.70 6.60 -13.48
CA ILE A 244 -18.96 7.22 -13.91
C ILE A 244 -20.14 6.31 -13.57
N ASP A 245 -20.03 4.99 -13.80
CA ASP A 245 -21.05 4.01 -13.44
C ASP A 245 -21.31 3.99 -11.91
N ILE A 246 -20.29 4.25 -11.10
CA ILE A 246 -20.42 4.43 -9.65
C ILE A 246 -21.19 5.72 -9.32
N LEU A 247 -20.80 6.85 -9.94
CA LEU A 247 -21.45 8.14 -9.72
C LEU A 247 -22.93 8.10 -10.12
N GLU A 248 -23.29 7.35 -11.16
CA GLU A 248 -24.68 7.16 -11.60
C GLU A 248 -25.55 6.50 -10.53
N ARG A 249 -24.99 5.53 -9.79
CA ARG A 249 -25.69 4.78 -8.73
C ARG A 249 -25.68 5.52 -7.40
N SER A 250 -24.82 6.52 -7.26
CA SER A 250 -24.68 7.29 -6.03
C SER A 250 -25.80 8.30 -5.81
N THR A 251 -26.00 8.65 -4.53
CA THR A 251 -26.88 9.76 -4.14
C THR A 251 -26.21 11.12 -4.40
N GLN A 252 -26.99 12.21 -4.44
CA GLN A 252 -26.44 13.55 -4.63
C GLN A 252 -25.39 13.92 -3.55
N LYS A 253 -25.65 13.51 -2.30
CA LYS A 253 -24.74 13.74 -1.17
C LYS A 253 -23.41 12.98 -1.34
N GLU A 254 -23.47 11.74 -1.84
CA GLU A 254 -22.26 10.95 -2.12
C GLU A 254 -21.45 11.55 -3.26
N LEU A 255 -22.12 11.96 -4.33
CA LEU A 255 -21.49 12.63 -5.47
C LEU A 255 -20.74 13.89 -5.04
N GLU A 256 -21.39 14.77 -4.26
CA GLU A 256 -20.75 15.98 -3.71
C GLU A 256 -19.56 15.63 -2.81
N ALA A 257 -19.67 14.58 -1.99
CA ALA A 257 -18.57 14.11 -1.17
C ALA A 257 -17.39 13.63 -2.05
N PHE A 258 -17.65 12.88 -3.13
CA PHE A 258 -16.62 12.41 -4.06
C PHE A 258 -15.90 13.57 -4.73
N LEU A 259 -16.64 14.53 -5.30
CA LEU A 259 -16.06 15.70 -5.97
C LEU A 259 -15.29 16.57 -4.97
N SER A 260 -15.82 16.78 -3.77
CA SER A 260 -15.14 17.54 -2.71
C SER A 260 -13.85 16.86 -2.24
N ALA A 261 -13.89 15.53 -2.04
CA ALA A 261 -12.71 14.74 -1.70
C ALA A 261 -11.67 14.80 -2.83
N ALA A 262 -12.09 14.58 -4.07
CA ALA A 262 -11.24 14.67 -5.24
C ALA A 262 -10.54 16.02 -5.29
N LYS A 263 -11.26 17.14 -5.25
CA LYS A 263 -10.69 18.50 -5.29
C LYS A 263 -9.60 18.73 -4.23
N ARG A 264 -9.81 18.23 -3.00
CA ARG A 264 -8.89 18.44 -1.87
C ARG A 264 -7.61 17.59 -1.92
N LEU A 265 -7.54 16.59 -2.78
CA LEU A 265 -6.33 15.78 -2.93
C LEU A 265 -5.26 16.58 -3.67
N THR A 266 -4.08 16.62 -3.08
CA THR A 266 -2.87 17.11 -3.75
C THR A 266 -2.33 16.05 -4.69
N THR A 267 -1.80 16.44 -5.85
CA THR A 267 -1.16 15.54 -6.82
C THR A 267 0.37 15.70 -6.87
N GLY A 268 0.94 16.45 -5.93
CA GLY A 268 2.37 16.74 -5.81
C GLY A 268 3.02 16.12 -4.58
N ASP A 269 4.24 16.57 -4.28
CA ASP A 269 5.00 16.11 -3.11
C ASP A 269 4.36 16.55 -1.80
N ILE A 270 4.37 15.65 -0.83
CA ILE A 270 3.92 15.87 0.55
C ILE A 270 5.16 15.79 1.44
N TYR A 271 5.41 16.84 2.20
CA TYR A 271 6.53 16.85 3.14
C TYR A 271 6.13 16.14 4.43
N ILE A 272 6.86 15.08 4.77
CA ILE A 272 6.76 14.40 6.08
C ILE A 272 7.90 14.90 6.96
N ARG A 273 7.59 15.17 8.22
CA ARG A 273 8.60 15.40 9.25
C ARG A 273 8.85 14.09 9.98
N ASP A 274 10.09 13.61 9.96
CA ASP A 274 10.53 12.51 10.80
C ASP A 274 10.75 13.01 12.25
N GLU A 275 10.55 12.14 13.23
CA GLU A 275 10.75 12.44 14.66
C GLU A 275 12.22 12.73 15.00
N GLU A 276 13.16 12.23 14.20
CA GLU A 276 14.59 12.59 14.30
C GLU A 276 14.92 13.97 13.66
N GLY A 277 13.91 14.74 13.25
CA GLY A 277 14.09 16.07 12.66
C GLY A 277 14.44 16.05 11.16
N GLY A 278 14.52 14.86 10.55
CA GLY A 278 14.67 14.68 9.11
C GLY A 278 13.44 15.15 8.33
N ARG A 279 13.65 15.76 7.16
CA ARG A 279 12.57 16.04 6.20
C ARG A 279 12.49 14.89 5.21
N GLY A 280 11.44 14.08 5.30
CA GLY A 280 11.10 13.07 4.30
C GLY A 280 10.17 13.65 3.24
N ARG A 281 10.25 13.16 1.99
CA ARG A 281 9.27 13.45 0.94
C ARG A 281 8.40 12.22 0.73
N SER A 282 7.09 12.39 0.88
CA SER A 282 6.08 11.41 0.48
C SER A 282 5.46 11.83 -0.83
N LEU A 283 5.16 10.86 -1.67
CA LEU A 283 4.37 11.13 -2.87
C LEU A 283 2.89 11.19 -2.49
N ALA A 284 2.10 12.03 -3.15
CA ALA A 284 0.64 12.03 -3.00
C ALA A 284 0.02 10.64 -3.22
N ASN A 285 0.67 9.80 -4.03
CA ASN A 285 0.28 8.42 -4.31
C ASN A 285 0.31 7.50 -3.07
N VAL A 286 1.05 7.88 -2.02
CA VAL A 286 1.25 7.08 -0.80
C VAL A 286 0.71 7.86 0.41
N GLN A 287 -0.37 7.37 1.01
CA GLN A 287 -1.03 8.02 2.14
C GLN A 287 -1.10 7.09 3.35
N VAL A 288 -1.11 7.68 4.55
CA VAL A 288 -1.26 6.96 5.82
C VAL A 288 -2.54 7.39 6.52
N ALA A 289 -3.30 6.42 7.03
CA ALA A 289 -4.42 6.62 7.92
C ALA A 289 -4.16 5.89 9.25
N THR A 290 -3.95 6.65 10.33
CA THR A 290 -3.70 6.14 11.68
C THR A 290 -4.66 6.76 12.69
N GLY A 291 -4.61 6.35 13.96
CA GLY A 291 -5.44 6.93 15.04
C GLY A 291 -5.22 8.42 15.28
N SER A 292 -4.06 8.95 14.88
CA SER A 292 -3.83 10.40 14.86
C SER A 292 -4.47 11.14 13.69
N THR A 293 -4.94 10.44 12.66
CA THR A 293 -5.59 11.06 11.51
C THR A 293 -7.04 11.41 11.88
N THR A 294 -7.42 12.68 11.69
CA THR A 294 -8.78 13.13 12.02
C THR A 294 -9.83 12.33 11.26
N ARG A 295 -11.03 12.21 11.82
CA ARG A 295 -12.12 11.44 11.22
C ARG A 295 -12.46 11.95 9.82
N GLU A 296 -12.50 13.26 9.63
CA GLU A 296 -12.80 13.90 8.34
C GLU A 296 -11.70 13.63 7.30
N ALA A 297 -10.43 13.60 7.73
CA ALA A 297 -9.32 13.27 6.84
C ALA A 297 -9.34 11.78 6.45
N ARG A 298 -9.61 10.88 7.40
CA ARG A 298 -9.77 9.44 7.13
C ARG A 298 -10.90 9.17 6.14
N SER A 299 -12.10 9.70 6.39
CA SER A 299 -13.24 9.53 5.49
C SER A 299 -12.95 10.02 4.07
N ARG A 300 -12.21 11.12 3.94
CA ARG A 300 -11.81 11.66 2.62
C ARG A 300 -10.82 10.76 1.90
N LEU A 301 -9.81 10.25 2.61
CA LEU A 301 -8.82 9.32 2.06
C LEU A 301 -9.48 8.01 1.61
N MET A 302 -10.40 7.47 2.41
CA MET A 302 -11.17 6.28 2.06
C MET A 302 -12.02 6.50 0.81
N LEU A 303 -12.71 7.64 0.74
CA LEU A 303 -13.54 7.98 -0.39
C LEU A 303 -12.70 8.11 -1.67
N ALA A 304 -11.57 8.80 -1.57
CA ALA A 304 -10.59 8.95 -2.65
C ALA A 304 -10.00 7.60 -3.11
N PHE A 305 -9.65 6.71 -2.18
CA PHE A 305 -9.08 5.41 -2.51
C PHE A 305 -10.05 4.52 -3.31
N ASN A 306 -11.36 4.66 -3.09
CA ASN A 306 -12.43 4.02 -3.88
C ASN A 306 -12.73 4.67 -5.24
N THR A 307 -11.85 5.53 -5.73
CA THR A 307 -11.92 6.12 -7.06
C THR A 307 -10.69 5.68 -7.87
N PRO A 308 -10.61 5.92 -9.19
CA PRO A 308 -9.39 5.66 -9.94
C PRO A 308 -8.26 6.66 -9.64
N PHE A 309 -8.45 7.57 -8.68
CA PHE A 309 -7.51 8.64 -8.36
C PHE A 309 -6.63 8.32 -7.14
N PHE A 310 -5.70 9.22 -6.80
CA PHE A 310 -4.83 9.02 -5.63
C PHE A 310 -5.60 9.01 -4.31
N PRO A 311 -5.09 8.31 -3.27
CA PRO A 311 -3.88 7.50 -3.30
C PRO A 311 -4.04 6.19 -4.07
N ASP A 312 -2.92 5.71 -4.65
CA ASP A 312 -2.80 4.35 -5.19
C ASP A 312 -2.42 3.36 -4.09
N ILE A 313 -1.67 3.84 -3.09
CA ILE A 313 -1.17 3.06 -1.96
C ILE A 313 -1.67 3.69 -0.68
N LEU A 314 -2.42 2.92 0.10
CA LEU A 314 -2.95 3.35 1.39
C LEU A 314 -2.39 2.45 2.49
N VAL A 315 -1.61 3.04 3.39
CA VAL A 315 -1.12 2.37 4.60
C VAL A 315 -2.05 2.73 5.76
N CYS A 316 -2.57 1.73 6.45
CA CYS A 316 -3.59 1.90 7.46
C CYS A 316 -3.18 1.20 8.74
N SER A 317 -3.46 1.84 9.88
CA SER A 317 -3.58 1.12 11.13
C SER A 317 -4.99 0.56 11.32
N GLU A 318 -5.23 -0.06 12.47
CA GLU A 318 -6.50 -0.70 12.78
C GLU A 318 -7.70 0.25 12.82
N VAL A 319 -7.46 1.57 12.83
CA VAL A 319 -8.53 2.57 12.79
C VAL A 319 -9.36 2.58 11.50
N MET A 320 -8.96 1.77 10.52
CA MET A 320 -9.62 1.55 9.23
C MET A 320 -10.30 0.18 9.14
N SER A 321 -10.26 -0.63 10.22
CA SER A 321 -10.85 -1.98 10.25
C SER A 321 -12.39 -1.96 10.38
N GLU A 322 -12.98 -0.85 10.79
CA GLU A 322 -14.42 -0.70 11.02
C GLU A 322 -15.12 0.25 10.03
N GLY A 323 -16.26 -0.20 9.50
CA GLY A 323 -17.30 0.67 8.92
C GLY A 323 -17.06 1.25 7.52
N VAL A 324 -16.01 0.85 6.79
CA VAL A 324 -15.71 1.45 5.48
C VAL A 324 -15.32 0.45 4.40
N ASP A 325 -15.84 0.70 3.21
CA ASP A 325 -15.71 -0.13 2.01
C ASP A 325 -14.52 0.35 1.20
N LEU A 326 -13.63 -0.53 0.73
CA LEU A 326 -12.44 -0.16 -0.06
C LEU A 326 -12.31 -1.02 -1.34
N HIS A 327 -13.41 -1.64 -1.75
CA HIS A 327 -13.46 -2.73 -2.73
C HIS A 327 -13.44 -2.28 -4.21
N ARG A 328 -13.81 -1.04 -4.52
CA ARG A 328 -14.19 -0.65 -5.89
C ARG A 328 -13.02 -0.60 -6.89
N PHE A 329 -11.82 -0.23 -6.41
CA PHE A 329 -10.61 -0.09 -7.23
C PHE A 329 -9.38 -0.83 -6.68
N CYS A 330 -9.54 -1.60 -5.60
CA CYS A 330 -8.47 -2.35 -4.95
C CYS A 330 -8.85 -3.83 -4.86
N ARG A 331 -7.87 -4.72 -5.08
CA ARG A 331 -8.01 -6.17 -4.84
C ARG A 331 -6.80 -6.78 -4.12
N HIS A 332 -5.80 -5.96 -3.77
CA HIS A 332 -4.56 -6.41 -3.15
C HIS A 332 -4.47 -5.88 -1.72
N VAL A 333 -4.35 -6.81 -0.77
CA VAL A 333 -4.31 -6.54 0.66
C VAL A 333 -3.02 -7.10 1.24
N ILE A 334 -2.26 -6.29 1.95
CA ILE A 334 -1.08 -6.76 2.67
C ILE A 334 -1.30 -6.53 4.15
N HIS A 335 -1.39 -7.60 4.94
CA HIS A 335 -1.35 -7.50 6.41
C HIS A 335 0.10 -7.54 6.84
N HIS A 336 0.74 -6.37 6.89
CA HIS A 336 2.12 -6.27 7.31
C HIS A 336 2.28 -6.80 8.73
N ASP A 337 1.39 -6.46 9.65
CA ASP A 337 1.35 -7.07 10.97
C ASP A 337 0.22 -8.11 11.04
N LEU A 338 0.52 -9.30 11.55
CA LEU A 338 -0.42 -10.41 11.64
C LEU A 338 -1.26 -10.28 12.90
N ALA A 339 -2.56 -10.57 12.82
CA ALA A 339 -3.43 -10.68 13.99
C ALA A 339 -3.41 -12.12 14.51
N TRP A 340 -3.53 -12.30 15.83
CA TRP A 340 -3.66 -13.64 16.45
C TRP A 340 -5.01 -14.30 16.15
N ASN A 341 -6.02 -13.50 15.80
CA ASN A 341 -7.36 -13.95 15.50
C ASN A 341 -7.61 -13.89 13.98
N PRO A 342 -7.84 -15.02 13.29
CA PRO A 342 -8.18 -15.04 11.86
C PRO A 342 -9.37 -14.16 11.51
N SER A 343 -10.35 -14.06 12.41
CA SER A 343 -11.53 -13.22 12.19
C SER A 343 -11.19 -11.74 12.00
N ALA A 344 -10.12 -11.25 12.63
CA ALA A 344 -9.68 -9.87 12.44
C ALA A 344 -9.10 -9.64 11.03
N ILE A 345 -8.35 -10.62 10.51
CA ILE A 345 -7.84 -10.59 9.12
C ILE A 345 -9.01 -10.67 8.14
N GLU A 346 -9.97 -11.57 8.39
CA GLU A 346 -11.15 -11.76 7.55
C GLU A 346 -12.03 -10.51 7.51
N GLN A 347 -12.28 -9.86 8.66
CA GLN A 347 -13.05 -8.61 8.70
C GLN A 347 -12.39 -7.47 7.90
N ARG A 348 -11.05 -7.37 7.96
CA ARG A 348 -10.29 -6.39 7.18
C ARG A 348 -10.31 -6.71 5.69
N THR A 349 -10.14 -7.98 5.32
CA THR A 349 -10.23 -8.43 3.92
C THR A 349 -11.65 -8.27 3.37
N GLY A 350 -12.69 -8.50 4.19
CA GLY A 350 -14.11 -8.28 3.87
C GLY A 350 -14.50 -6.81 3.63
N ARG A 351 -13.58 -5.85 3.82
CA ARG A 351 -13.76 -4.48 3.33
C ARG A 351 -13.52 -4.35 1.82
N ILE A 352 -12.80 -5.32 1.26
CA ILE A 352 -12.44 -5.43 -0.15
C ILE A 352 -13.24 -6.53 -0.83
N ASP A 353 -13.53 -7.62 -0.11
CA ASP A 353 -14.44 -8.67 -0.60
C ASP A 353 -15.90 -8.26 -0.39
N ARG A 354 -16.43 -7.51 -1.36
CA ARG A 354 -17.81 -7.03 -1.40
C ARG A 354 -18.37 -7.10 -2.81
N ILE A 355 -19.69 -7.15 -2.92
CA ILE A 355 -20.41 -7.04 -4.20
C ILE A 355 -19.96 -5.75 -4.92
N GLY A 356 -19.63 -5.84 -6.21
CA GLY A 356 -19.11 -4.72 -6.98
C GLY A 356 -17.61 -4.43 -6.78
N CYS A 357 -16.85 -5.35 -6.16
CA CYS A 357 -15.40 -5.19 -6.03
C CYS A 357 -14.69 -5.24 -7.39
N LYS A 358 -13.47 -4.67 -7.46
CA LYS A 358 -12.64 -4.72 -8.67
C LYS A 358 -12.41 -6.15 -9.17
N ALA A 359 -12.33 -7.10 -8.24
CA ALA A 359 -12.07 -8.50 -8.54
C ALA A 359 -13.30 -9.25 -9.07
N GLU A 360 -14.52 -8.76 -8.81
CA GLU A 360 -15.76 -9.47 -9.10
C GLU A 360 -15.84 -9.92 -10.58
N ASN A 361 -15.99 -11.24 -10.77
CA ASN A 361 -16.07 -11.91 -12.09
C ASN A 361 -14.87 -11.70 -13.02
N LYS A 362 -13.73 -11.18 -12.53
CA LYS A 362 -12.53 -10.91 -13.34
C LYS A 362 -11.23 -11.43 -12.74
N HIS A 363 -11.06 -11.32 -11.43
CA HIS A 363 -9.83 -11.65 -10.71
C HIS A 363 -10.15 -12.21 -9.33
N SER A 364 -9.15 -12.79 -8.64
CA SER A 364 -9.23 -13.08 -7.21
C SER A 364 -8.76 -11.88 -6.38
N ILE A 365 -9.21 -11.81 -5.13
CA ILE A 365 -8.62 -10.92 -4.13
C ILE A 365 -7.33 -11.57 -3.64
N GLU A 366 -6.23 -10.81 -3.68
CA GLU A 366 -4.92 -11.29 -3.24
C GLU A 366 -4.60 -10.75 -1.85
N VAL A 367 -4.42 -11.67 -0.90
CA VAL A 367 -4.02 -11.35 0.47
C VAL A 367 -2.59 -11.82 0.70
N MET A 368 -1.72 -10.94 1.16
CA MET A 368 -0.34 -11.24 1.51
C MET A 368 -0.11 -11.07 3.01
N LEU A 369 0.56 -12.06 3.59
CA LEU A 369 0.87 -12.18 5.01
C LEU A 369 2.39 -12.33 5.17
N PRO A 370 3.19 -11.27 5.01
CA PRO A 370 4.64 -11.37 5.20
C PRO A 370 4.95 -11.73 6.65
N TYR A 371 5.92 -12.62 6.87
CA TYR A 371 6.47 -12.90 8.20
C TYR A 371 7.99 -13.10 8.16
N ILE A 372 8.65 -12.97 9.30
CA ILE A 372 10.08 -13.27 9.46
C ILE A 372 10.25 -14.69 9.98
N ALA A 373 11.00 -15.52 9.24
CA ALA A 373 11.36 -16.88 9.64
C ALA A 373 12.05 -16.90 11.01
N GLY A 374 11.65 -17.88 11.82
CA GLY A 374 11.47 -17.95 13.27
C GLY A 374 11.82 -16.75 14.14
N ALA A 375 11.20 -15.64 13.77
CA ALA A 375 10.75 -14.66 14.74
C ALA A 375 9.39 -15.08 15.34
N ALA A 376 8.91 -14.30 16.32
CA ALA A 376 7.56 -14.45 16.89
C ALA A 376 6.46 -14.44 15.82
N ASP A 377 6.68 -13.70 14.74
CA ASP A 377 5.83 -13.55 13.56
C ASP A 377 5.53 -14.89 12.85
N GLU A 378 6.52 -15.78 12.68
CA GLU A 378 6.29 -17.11 12.09
C GLU A 378 5.42 -17.97 13.01
N ARG A 379 5.67 -17.92 14.32
CA ARG A 379 4.84 -18.63 15.30
C ARG A 379 3.40 -18.13 15.25
N GLN A 380 3.21 -16.82 15.17
CA GLN A 380 1.90 -16.21 15.06
C GLN A 380 1.20 -16.62 13.76
N PHE A 381 1.91 -16.61 12.63
CA PHE A 381 1.41 -17.08 11.34
C PHE A 381 0.91 -18.52 11.40
N LYS A 382 1.70 -19.44 11.98
CA LYS A 382 1.31 -20.86 12.13
C LYS A 382 0.04 -21.01 12.98
N VAL A 383 0.01 -20.40 14.16
CA VAL A 383 -1.14 -20.45 15.07
C VAL A 383 -2.39 -19.86 14.42
N MET A 384 -2.26 -18.73 13.73
CA MET A 384 -3.37 -18.07 13.06
C MET A 384 -3.88 -18.94 11.89
N SER A 385 -2.99 -19.48 11.07
CA SER A 385 -3.35 -20.36 9.95
C SER A 385 -4.09 -21.62 10.42
N ASP A 386 -3.65 -22.23 11.53
CA ASP A 386 -4.33 -23.39 12.10
C ASP A 386 -5.72 -23.03 12.64
N ARG A 387 -5.86 -21.88 13.31
CA ARG A 387 -7.17 -21.37 13.74
C ARG A 387 -8.10 -21.09 12.57
N GLU A 388 -7.58 -20.56 11.46
CA GLU A 388 -8.36 -20.30 10.25
C GLU A 388 -8.90 -21.59 9.64
N LYS A 389 -8.08 -22.65 9.58
CA LYS A 389 -8.52 -23.98 9.13
C LYS A 389 -9.70 -24.48 9.98
N TRP A 390 -9.58 -24.42 11.31
CA TRP A 390 -10.66 -24.81 12.22
C TRP A 390 -11.92 -23.96 12.02
N PHE A 391 -11.76 -22.65 11.82
CA PHE A 391 -12.87 -21.75 11.56
C PHE A 391 -13.62 -22.14 10.28
N LYS A 392 -12.91 -22.44 9.18
CA LYS A 392 -13.51 -22.89 7.92
C LYS A 392 -14.29 -24.20 8.06
N VAL A 393 -13.78 -25.14 8.86
CA VAL A 393 -14.48 -26.40 9.19
C VAL A 393 -15.78 -26.12 9.93
N VAL A 394 -15.74 -25.31 10.99
CA VAL A 394 -16.94 -24.98 11.79
C VAL A 394 -17.99 -24.23 10.98
N MET A 395 -17.56 -23.39 10.03
CA MET A 395 -18.45 -22.62 9.16
C MET A 395 -18.99 -23.41 7.95
N GLY A 396 -18.68 -24.71 7.82
CA GLY A 396 -19.26 -25.59 6.81
C GLY A 396 -18.77 -25.35 5.38
N GLN A 397 -17.57 -24.80 5.17
CA GLN A 397 -16.94 -24.69 3.85
C GLN A 397 -16.31 -26.03 3.44
N GLU A 398 -17.14 -27.07 3.24
CA GLU A 398 -16.74 -28.48 3.04
C GLU A 398 -15.72 -28.70 1.90
N LYS A 399 -15.74 -27.90 0.84
CA LYS A 399 -14.85 -28.10 -0.34
C LYS A 399 -13.40 -27.69 -0.15
N VAL A 400 -13.07 -26.86 0.86
CA VAL A 400 -11.70 -26.33 1.04
C VAL A 400 -10.83 -27.27 1.88
N ALA A 401 -11.44 -28.03 2.80
CA ALA A 401 -10.73 -29.02 3.61
C ALA A 401 -10.19 -30.20 2.76
N GLU A 402 -10.86 -30.53 1.65
CA GLU A 402 -10.45 -31.61 0.75
C GLU A 402 -9.42 -31.19 -0.33
N LEU A 403 -9.21 -29.89 -0.54
CA LEU A 403 -8.32 -29.36 -1.59
C LEU A 403 -6.90 -29.00 -1.10
N ILE A 404 -6.63 -29.14 0.19
CA ILE A 404 -5.29 -28.97 0.74
C ILE A 404 -4.62 -30.34 0.74
N SER A 405 -4.11 -30.76 -0.43
CA SER A 405 -3.11 -31.82 -0.48
C SER A 405 -1.91 -31.40 0.36
N GLU A 406 -1.51 -32.24 1.32
CA GLU A 406 -0.24 -32.18 2.03
C GLU A 406 0.94 -32.42 1.06
N GLU A 407 1.18 -31.51 0.13
CA GLU A 407 2.35 -31.51 -0.73
C GLU A 407 2.92 -30.09 -0.67
N THR A 408 4.09 -29.79 -0.09
CA THR A 408 5.23 -30.57 0.36
C THR A 408 6.00 -29.66 1.32
N GLU A 409 5.86 -29.85 2.64
CA GLU A 409 6.85 -29.31 3.58
C GLU A 409 8.08 -30.21 3.52
N HIS A 410 8.98 -29.95 2.56
CA HIS A 410 10.35 -30.44 2.67
C HIS A 410 11.09 -29.62 3.72
N LEU A 411 10.71 -29.82 4.98
CA LEU A 411 11.54 -29.42 6.13
C LEU A 411 12.82 -30.24 6.06
N VAL A 412 13.91 -29.61 5.65
CA VAL A 412 15.25 -30.15 5.85
C VAL A 412 15.60 -29.87 7.32
N PRO A 413 15.66 -30.89 8.19
CA PRO A 413 16.00 -30.67 9.59
C PRO A 413 17.45 -30.19 9.71
N LEU A 414 17.73 -29.44 10.77
CA LEU A 414 19.10 -29.09 11.13
C LEU A 414 19.86 -30.41 11.41
N PRO A 415 21.06 -30.64 10.85
CA PRO A 415 21.83 -31.84 11.17
C PRO A 415 22.06 -31.95 12.67
N GLU A 416 21.84 -33.14 13.25
CA GLU A 416 21.95 -33.37 14.72
C GLU A 416 23.28 -32.88 15.29
N ALA A 417 24.39 -33.08 14.57
CA ALA A 417 25.70 -32.59 14.98
C ALA A 417 25.76 -31.06 15.19
N VAL A 418 24.99 -30.29 14.43
CA VAL A 418 24.89 -28.82 14.58
C VAL A 418 23.92 -28.45 15.70
N ALA A 419 22.87 -29.26 15.91
CA ALA A 419 21.92 -29.06 17.02
C ALA A 419 22.56 -29.35 18.38
N ASP A 420 23.43 -30.36 18.47
CA ASP A 420 24.16 -30.73 19.68
C ASP A 420 25.26 -29.72 20.02
N GLU A 421 25.96 -29.18 19.01
CA GLU A 421 26.99 -28.14 19.22
C GLU A 421 26.39 -26.78 19.64
N LEU A 422 25.12 -26.54 19.31
CA LEU A 422 24.36 -25.34 19.68
C LEU A 422 23.44 -25.56 20.90
N GLY A 423 23.33 -26.79 21.39
CA GLY A 423 22.56 -27.16 22.57
C GLY A 423 23.32 -26.82 23.84
N PHE A 424 22.67 -26.11 24.77
CA PHE A 424 23.19 -25.98 26.12
C PHE A 424 22.61 -27.09 26.99
N ASP A 425 23.48 -27.90 27.58
CA ASP A 425 23.09 -28.84 28.62
C ASP A 425 22.75 -28.06 29.89
N LEU A 426 21.48 -28.17 30.31
CA LEU A 426 20.94 -27.51 31.49
C LEU A 426 20.62 -28.54 32.59
N THR A 427 21.17 -29.75 32.50
CA THR A 427 21.13 -30.67 33.65
C THR A 427 21.98 -30.12 34.80
N PRO A 428 21.51 -30.26 36.06
CA PRO A 428 22.09 -29.59 37.21
C PRO A 428 23.45 -30.14 37.66
#